data_AF-H0GY35-F1
#
_entry.id   AF-H0GY35-F1
#
_cell.length_a   1.000
_cell.length_b   1.000
_cell.length_c   1.000
_cell.angle_alpha   90.00
_cell.angle_beta   90.00
_cell.angle_gamma   90.00
#
_symmetry.space_group_name_H-M   'P 1'
#
loop_
_entity.id
_entity.type
_entity.pdbx_description
1 polymer ?
#
loop_
_entity_poly.entity_id
_entity_poly.type
_entity_poly.pdbx_seq_one_letter_code
_entity_poly.pdbx_strand_id
1 'polypeptide(L)'
;MDQSVEELFGALRDASASLEAKSATKKQDTFEQEDVLQIDKNDDEVDTESKFQEIEAGLKKLPKLENGFDVLAKKKTKKSQLPSVQTKEQGSSKKSNKDDSDWFSLPKPDDNMRREVQRDLLLIKHRSALDPKRHYKKQRWEVPERFAIGTIVEDKSEFYSSRMNKKERKSTILETLMGDETSNKYFKRKYSEIQEKSTSGRKAHYKKIKEMRKKRK
;
A
#
# COMPACT_ATOMS: atom_id res chain seq x y z
N MET A 1 23.72 5.00 11.04
CA MET A 1 23.77 6.47 11.26
C MET A 1 24.71 6.72 12.44
N ASP A 2 25.88 6.05 12.51
CA ASP A 2 26.47 5.82 13.85
C ASP A 2 28.01 5.87 13.91
N GLN A 3 28.73 6.21 12.83
CA GLN A 3 30.20 6.31 12.90
C GLN A 3 30.69 7.61 13.58
N SER A 4 29.96 8.72 13.39
CA SER A 4 30.35 10.03 13.95
C SER A 4 30.08 10.15 15.46
N VAL A 5 29.13 9.37 15.98
CA VAL A 5 28.78 9.38 17.41
C VAL A 5 29.79 8.55 18.20
N GLU A 6 30.23 7.41 17.64
CA GLU A 6 31.26 6.56 18.23
C GLU A 6 32.63 7.24 18.25
N GLU A 7 32.99 8.01 17.20
CA GLU A 7 34.20 8.85 17.20
C GLU A 7 34.16 9.96 18.28
N LEU A 8 32.99 10.56 18.51
CA LEU A 8 32.81 11.59 19.54
C LEU A 8 33.01 11.00 20.95
N PHE A 9 32.47 9.81 21.21
CA PHE A 9 32.65 9.14 22.50
C PHE A 9 34.08 8.61 22.70
N GLY A 10 34.76 8.21 21.63
CA GLY A 10 36.18 7.89 21.66
C GLY A 10 37.02 9.11 22.07
N ALA A 11 36.82 10.25 21.41
CA ALA A 11 37.52 11.49 21.72
C ALA A 11 37.28 11.99 23.16
N LEU A 12 36.07 11.78 23.70
CA LEU A 12 35.75 12.16 25.07
C LEU A 12 36.47 11.28 26.12
N ARG A 13 36.63 9.98 25.83
CA ARG A 13 37.37 9.06 26.70
C ARG A 13 38.86 9.42 26.74
N ASP A 14 39.45 9.72 25.59
CA ASP A 14 40.85 10.12 25.52
C ASP A 14 41.11 11.48 26.19
N ALA A 15 40.16 12.42 26.08
CA ALA A 15 40.22 13.70 26.80
C ALA A 15 40.13 13.51 28.33
N SER A 16 39.29 12.59 28.81
CA SER A 16 39.21 12.26 30.24
C SER A 16 40.49 11.60 30.78
N ALA A 17 41.10 10.70 30.02
CA ALA A 17 42.38 10.08 30.38
C ALA A 17 43.53 11.11 30.40
N SER A 18 43.53 12.09 29.48
CA SER A 18 44.48 13.20 29.48
C SER A 18 44.31 14.13 30.69
N LEU A 19 43.07 14.34 31.16
CA LEU A 19 42.78 15.10 32.37
C LEU A 19 43.24 14.37 33.65
N GLU A 20 43.08 13.04 33.72
CA GLU A 20 43.62 12.25 34.84
C GLU A 20 45.15 12.19 34.85
N ALA A 21 45.79 12.17 33.69
CA ALA A 21 47.25 12.27 33.59
C ALA A 21 47.77 13.66 34.01
N LYS A 22 47.00 14.73 33.76
CA LYS A 22 47.32 16.12 34.18
C LYS A 22 47.01 16.39 35.65
N SER A 23 46.05 15.69 36.27
CA SER A 23 45.82 15.79 37.72
C SER A 23 46.92 15.08 38.55
N ALA A 24 47.61 14.10 37.97
CA ALA A 24 48.74 13.40 38.60
C ALA A 24 50.08 14.17 38.57
N THR A 25 50.22 15.23 37.77
CA THR A 25 51.48 15.99 37.61
C THR A 25 51.43 17.44 38.13
N LYS A 26 50.40 17.81 38.90
CA LYS A 26 50.41 19.10 39.60
C LYS A 26 51.28 18.99 40.85
N LYS A 27 52.53 19.46 40.72
CA LYS A 27 53.41 19.81 41.84
C LYS A 27 52.60 20.55 42.91
N GLN A 28 52.75 20.11 44.15
CA GLN A 28 52.30 20.85 45.32
C GLN A 28 53.04 22.18 45.34
N ASP A 29 52.42 23.24 44.80
CA ASP A 29 52.73 24.59 45.25
C ASP A 29 52.25 24.66 46.70
N THR A 30 53.18 24.54 47.64
CA THR A 30 53.01 25.00 49.00
C THR A 30 52.77 26.50 48.93
N PHE A 31 51.50 26.88 48.78
CA PHE A 31 51.05 28.23 49.05
C PHE A 31 51.20 28.41 50.56
N GLU A 32 52.16 29.22 50.99
CA GLU A 32 52.28 29.60 52.39
C GLU A 32 50.95 30.26 52.80
N GLN A 33 50.27 29.63 53.76
CA GLN A 33 49.15 30.27 54.43
C GLN A 33 49.73 31.28 55.41
N GLU A 34 49.88 32.53 54.96
CA GLU A 34 50.21 33.66 55.85
C GLU A 34 49.00 34.14 56.69
N ASP A 35 47.85 33.46 56.61
CA ASP A 35 46.71 33.70 57.51
C ASP A 35 46.66 32.62 58.61
N VAL A 36 47.73 32.48 59.38
CA VAL A 36 47.62 31.91 60.72
C VAL A 36 47.22 33.06 61.64
N LEU A 37 45.93 33.16 61.97
CA LEU A 37 45.45 33.96 63.09
C LEU A 37 46.14 33.46 64.37
N GLN A 38 47.21 34.15 64.78
CA GLN A 38 47.79 33.98 66.11
C GLN A 38 46.79 34.52 67.12
N ILE A 39 46.12 33.63 67.83
CA ILE A 39 45.24 33.99 68.95
C ILE A 39 46.15 34.23 70.14
N ASP A 40 46.45 35.50 70.39
CA ASP A 40 47.12 35.92 71.61
C ASP A 40 46.28 35.48 72.82
N LYS A 41 46.85 34.59 73.63
CA LYS A 41 46.30 34.23 74.93
C LYS A 41 46.59 35.37 75.91
N ASN A 42 45.83 36.45 75.85
CA ASN A 42 45.80 37.45 76.91
C ASN A 42 44.35 37.92 77.11
N ASP A 43 43.78 37.45 78.22
CA ASP A 43 42.82 38.13 79.10
C ASP A 43 41.91 39.18 78.45
N ASP A 44 40.79 38.73 77.87
CA ASP A 44 39.49 39.42 77.91
C ASP A 44 38.39 38.40 77.56
N GLU A 45 37.48 38.18 78.52
CA GLU A 45 36.34 37.26 78.49
C GLU A 45 35.28 37.71 77.45
N VAL A 46 35.56 37.48 76.16
CA VAL A 46 34.60 37.75 75.07
C VAL A 46 34.41 36.46 74.26
N ASP A 47 33.26 35.82 74.48
CA ASP A 47 32.83 34.53 73.92
C ASP A 47 33.21 34.33 72.44
N THR A 48 34.38 33.71 72.22
CA THR A 48 34.88 33.34 70.90
C THR A 48 33.94 32.36 70.19
N GLU A 49 33.23 31.55 70.97
CA GLU A 49 32.21 30.60 70.52
C GLU A 49 31.03 31.31 69.84
N SER A 50 30.56 32.43 70.41
CA SER A 50 29.41 33.18 69.89
C SER A 50 29.74 33.86 68.55
N LYS A 51 30.94 34.43 68.43
CA LYS A 51 31.43 34.99 67.15
C LYS A 51 31.57 33.90 66.08
N PHE A 52 32.05 32.72 66.46
CA PHE A 52 32.19 31.60 65.53
C PHE A 52 30.84 31.05 65.05
N GLN A 53 29.86 30.93 65.96
CA GLN A 53 28.49 30.54 65.61
C GLN A 53 27.85 31.56 64.65
N GLU A 54 28.16 32.85 64.81
CA GLU A 54 27.67 33.91 63.94
C GLU A 54 28.27 33.80 62.53
N ILE A 55 29.56 33.48 62.44
CA ILE A 55 30.24 33.20 61.16
C ILE A 55 29.67 31.92 60.52
N GLU A 56 29.42 30.86 61.29
CA GLU A 56 28.84 29.61 60.79
C GLU A 56 27.41 29.82 60.26
N ALA A 57 26.61 30.62 60.97
CA ALA A 57 25.29 31.03 60.53
C ALA A 57 25.37 31.89 59.26
N GLY A 58 26.39 32.74 59.13
CA GLY A 58 26.70 33.50 57.92
C GLY A 58 27.03 32.60 56.73
N LEU A 59 27.92 31.61 56.92
CA LEU A 59 28.31 30.64 55.88
C LEU A 59 27.12 29.81 55.38
N LYS A 60 26.18 29.45 56.26
CA LYS A 60 24.95 28.74 55.89
C LYS A 60 23.96 29.59 55.08
N LYS A 61 24.00 30.93 55.25
CA LYS A 61 23.14 31.89 54.53
C LYS A 61 23.70 32.32 53.18
N LEU A 62 24.95 31.99 52.86
CA LEU A 62 25.53 32.32 51.56
C LEU A 62 24.79 31.59 50.42
N PRO A 63 24.59 32.27 49.28
CA PRO A 63 23.97 31.65 48.12
C PRO A 63 24.86 30.51 47.61
N LYS A 64 24.30 29.31 47.60
CA LYS A 64 24.97 28.14 47.03
C LYS A 64 24.89 28.21 45.51
N LEU A 65 25.86 27.61 44.83
CA LEU A 65 25.83 27.50 43.37
C LEU A 65 24.75 26.50 42.97
N GLU A 66 23.60 27.01 42.53
CA GLU A 66 22.50 26.19 42.02
C GLU A 66 22.74 25.84 40.54
N ASN A 67 23.06 24.58 40.28
CA ASN A 67 23.18 24.06 38.91
C ASN A 67 21.96 23.21 38.57
N GLY A 68 21.27 23.52 37.46
CA GLY A 68 20.11 22.75 36.98
C GLY A 68 20.42 21.33 36.49
N PHE A 69 21.69 20.92 36.53
CA PHE A 69 22.17 19.61 36.06
C PHE A 69 21.63 18.46 36.93
N ASP A 70 21.63 18.62 38.26
CA ASP A 70 21.11 17.60 39.19
C ASP A 70 19.60 17.39 39.05
N VAL A 71 18.87 18.46 38.72
CA VAL A 71 17.42 18.40 38.47
C VAL A 71 17.14 17.69 37.15
N LEU A 72 17.97 17.90 36.13
CA LEU A 72 17.84 17.23 34.84
C LEU A 72 18.14 15.73 34.93
N ALA A 73 19.16 15.32 35.69
CA ALA A 73 19.46 13.91 35.93
C ALA A 73 18.30 13.18 36.65
N LYS A 74 17.55 13.88 37.51
CA LYS A 74 16.38 13.35 38.22
C LYS A 74 15.06 13.51 37.46
N LYS A 75 15.05 14.18 36.30
CA LYS A 75 13.84 14.48 35.53
C LYS A 75 13.34 13.25 34.77
N LYS A 76 12.26 12.62 35.25
CA LYS A 76 11.56 11.54 34.53
C LYS A 76 10.69 12.11 33.40
N THR A 77 10.92 11.67 32.17
CA THR A 77 10.08 12.04 31.02
C THR A 77 8.81 11.18 30.99
N LYS A 78 7.63 11.81 31.03
CA LYS A 78 6.36 11.14 30.75
C LYS A 78 6.12 11.14 29.24
N LYS A 79 6.74 10.22 28.49
CA LYS A 79 6.44 10.04 27.07
C LYS A 79 5.21 9.16 26.94
N SER A 80 4.08 9.73 26.50
CA SER A 80 2.94 8.97 26.02
C SER A 80 3.30 8.35 24.67
N GLN A 81 3.25 7.03 24.56
CA GLN A 81 3.33 6.38 23.25
C GLN A 81 2.01 6.63 22.52
N LEU A 82 2.04 7.43 21.47
CA LEU A 82 0.97 7.43 20.47
C LEU A 82 1.00 6.05 19.80
N PRO A 83 -0.17 5.42 19.54
CA PRO A 83 -0.19 4.15 18.82
C PRO A 83 0.52 4.37 17.49
N SER A 84 1.53 3.55 17.21
CA SER A 84 2.11 3.54 15.87
C SER A 84 1.00 3.08 14.94
N VAL A 85 0.60 3.98 14.03
CA VAL A 85 -0.09 3.54 12.82
C VAL A 85 0.92 2.64 12.14
N GLN A 86 0.75 1.33 12.32
CA GLN A 86 1.56 0.33 11.67
C GLN A 86 1.35 0.51 10.17
N THR A 87 2.17 1.32 9.52
CA THR A 87 2.43 1.17 8.10
C THR A 87 3.12 -0.19 7.99
N LYS A 88 2.29 -1.23 7.83
CA LYS A 88 2.73 -2.55 7.40
C LYS A 88 3.33 -2.37 6.02
N GLU A 89 4.60 -1.99 5.98
CA GLU A 89 5.47 -2.27 4.85
C GLU A 89 5.77 -3.76 4.88
N GLN A 90 4.73 -4.53 4.57
CA GLN A 90 4.87 -5.94 4.24
C GLN A 90 5.44 -5.97 2.82
N GLY A 91 6.76 -6.15 2.76
CA GLY A 91 7.42 -6.69 1.59
C GLY A 91 6.74 -8.01 1.22
N SER A 92 5.77 -7.94 0.33
CA SER A 92 5.10 -9.11 -0.24
C SER A 92 5.46 -9.19 -1.72
N SER A 93 6.58 -9.86 -1.97
CA SER A 93 6.84 -10.53 -3.22
C SER A 93 5.80 -11.65 -3.42
N LYS A 94 4.56 -11.29 -3.77
CA LYS A 94 3.54 -12.21 -4.28
C LYS A 94 2.83 -11.54 -5.44
N LYS A 95 3.33 -11.84 -6.64
CA LYS A 95 2.80 -11.43 -7.95
C LYS A 95 1.37 -11.95 -8.27
N SER A 96 0.56 -12.33 -7.29
CA SER A 96 -0.60 -13.21 -7.55
C SER A 96 -1.95 -12.80 -6.98
N ASN A 97 -2.07 -11.72 -6.20
CA ASN A 97 -3.37 -11.14 -5.90
C ASN A 97 -3.24 -9.64 -6.10
N LYS A 98 -3.60 -9.14 -7.29
CA LYS A 98 -4.00 -7.75 -7.40
C LYS A 98 -5.24 -7.62 -6.55
N ASP A 99 -5.09 -7.04 -5.37
CA ASP A 99 -6.19 -6.74 -4.48
C ASP A 99 -7.12 -5.76 -5.19
N ASP A 100 -8.43 -5.89 -4.96
CA ASP A 100 -9.45 -5.00 -5.54
C ASP A 100 -9.34 -3.54 -5.01
N SER A 101 -8.32 -3.25 -4.19
CA SER A 101 -8.04 -1.95 -3.59
C SER A 101 -7.22 -1.01 -4.48
N ASP A 102 -6.56 -1.53 -5.52
CA ASP A 102 -5.76 -0.71 -6.43
C ASP A 102 -6.65 -0.04 -7.49
N TRP A 103 -6.45 1.26 -7.74
CA TRP A 103 -7.30 2.08 -8.60
C TRP A 103 -7.45 1.53 -10.03
N PHE A 104 -6.40 0.87 -10.53
CA PHE A 104 -6.36 0.29 -11.88
C PHE A 104 -6.72 -1.19 -11.94
N SER A 105 -7.06 -1.82 -10.81
CA SER A 105 -7.44 -3.23 -10.78
C SER A 105 -8.91 -3.40 -11.11
N LEU A 106 -9.19 -4.17 -12.18
CA LEU A 106 -10.56 -4.53 -12.52
C LEU A 106 -11.14 -5.51 -11.49
N PRO A 107 -12.43 -5.36 -11.13
CA PRO A 107 -13.08 -6.29 -10.22
C PRO A 107 -13.14 -7.69 -10.82
N LYS A 108 -12.96 -8.71 -9.98
CA LYS A 108 -13.20 -10.09 -10.39
C LYS A 108 -14.70 -10.36 -10.33
N PRO A 109 -15.33 -10.76 -11.44
CA PRO A 109 -16.76 -11.00 -11.47
C PRO A 109 -17.09 -12.31 -10.72
N ASP A 110 -18.09 -12.25 -9.86
CA ASP A 110 -18.67 -13.41 -9.17
C ASP A 110 -19.28 -14.40 -10.15
N ASP A 111 -19.42 -15.65 -9.73
CA ASP A 111 -20.00 -16.72 -10.57
C ASP A 111 -21.44 -16.44 -10.98
N ASN A 112 -22.22 -15.73 -10.15
CA ASN A 112 -23.58 -15.33 -10.52
C ASN A 112 -23.56 -14.34 -11.70
N MET A 113 -22.78 -13.26 -11.59
CA MET A 113 -22.63 -12.28 -12.67
C MET A 113 -22.05 -12.93 -13.94
N ARG A 114 -21.09 -13.86 -13.79
CA ARG A 114 -20.54 -14.63 -14.92
C ARG A 114 -21.62 -15.38 -15.70
N ARG A 115 -22.64 -15.93 -15.04
CA ARG A 115 -23.74 -16.68 -15.69
C ARG A 115 -24.67 -15.78 -16.48
N GLU A 116 -24.91 -14.55 -16.01
CA GLU A 116 -25.73 -13.57 -16.72
C GLU A 116 -25.06 -13.15 -18.04
N VAL A 117 -23.75 -12.90 -17.97
CA VAL A 117 -22.97 -12.30 -19.07
C VAL A 117 -22.32 -13.35 -19.98
N GLN A 118 -22.42 -14.63 -19.63
CA GLN A 118 -21.80 -15.75 -20.34
C GLN A 118 -22.12 -15.75 -21.84
N ARG A 119 -23.36 -15.40 -22.21
CA ARG A 119 -23.81 -15.39 -23.60
C ARG A 119 -23.09 -14.32 -24.42
N ASP A 120 -22.93 -13.13 -23.88
CA ASP A 120 -22.24 -12.02 -24.53
C ASP A 120 -20.73 -12.30 -24.65
N LEU A 121 -20.12 -12.94 -23.65
CA LEU A 121 -18.73 -13.39 -23.74
C LEU A 121 -18.54 -14.42 -24.86
N LEU A 122 -19.45 -15.39 -24.99
CA LEU A 122 -19.43 -16.33 -26.12
C LEU A 122 -19.58 -15.62 -27.46
N LEU A 123 -20.41 -14.57 -27.51
CA LEU A 123 -20.59 -13.78 -28.72
C LEU A 123 -19.29 -13.06 -29.12
N ILE A 124 -18.58 -12.45 -28.16
CA ILE A 124 -17.27 -11.84 -28.37
C ILE A 124 -16.25 -12.86 -28.86
N LYS A 125 -16.23 -14.05 -28.24
CA LYS A 125 -15.36 -15.17 -28.66
C LYS A 125 -15.60 -15.57 -30.12
N HIS A 126 -16.87 -15.59 -30.53
CA HIS A 126 -17.30 -16.00 -31.87
C HIS A 126 -17.53 -14.82 -32.84
N ARG A 127 -17.00 -13.64 -32.53
CA ARG A 127 -17.21 -12.40 -33.31
C ARG A 127 -16.95 -12.53 -34.81
N SER A 128 -16.03 -13.42 -35.21
CA SER A 128 -15.66 -13.65 -36.62
C SER A 128 -16.75 -14.29 -37.47
N ALA A 129 -17.79 -14.88 -36.86
CA ALA A 129 -18.87 -15.56 -37.56
C ALA A 129 -20.19 -14.78 -37.53
N LEU A 130 -20.20 -13.56 -36.96
CA LEU A 130 -21.42 -12.76 -36.80
C LEU A 130 -21.81 -12.06 -38.10
N ASP A 131 -20.86 -11.31 -38.67
CA ASP A 131 -21.05 -10.59 -39.92
C ASP A 131 -20.16 -11.22 -41.01
N PRO A 132 -20.73 -11.69 -42.13
CA PRO A 132 -19.96 -12.23 -43.25
C PRO A 132 -18.99 -11.23 -43.89
N LYS A 133 -19.17 -9.92 -43.68
CA LYS A 133 -18.31 -8.88 -44.22
C LYS A 133 -17.21 -8.46 -43.25
N ARG A 134 -17.32 -8.80 -41.96
CA ARG A 134 -16.38 -8.36 -40.93
C ARG A 134 -15.37 -9.44 -40.57
N HIS A 135 -14.18 -9.33 -41.15
CA HIS A 135 -13.06 -10.23 -40.90
C HIS A 135 -12.11 -9.65 -39.84
N TYR A 136 -12.05 -10.29 -38.67
CA TYR A 136 -11.12 -9.92 -37.61
C TYR A 136 -9.78 -10.67 -37.75
N LYS A 137 -8.73 -10.10 -37.16
CA LYS A 137 -7.46 -10.81 -36.97
C LYS A 137 -7.69 -12.08 -36.14
N LYS A 138 -7.06 -13.18 -36.53
CA LYS A 138 -7.19 -14.47 -35.85
C LYS A 138 -6.56 -14.39 -34.45
N GLN A 139 -7.37 -14.57 -33.43
CA GLN A 139 -6.94 -14.62 -32.03
C GLN A 139 -7.75 -15.69 -31.29
N ARG A 140 -7.12 -16.39 -30.36
CA ARG A 140 -7.83 -17.26 -29.40
C ARG A 140 -8.21 -16.39 -28.20
N TRP A 141 -9.44 -15.91 -28.20
CA TRP A 141 -9.96 -15.15 -27.07
C TRP A 141 -10.57 -16.11 -26.05
N GLU A 142 -10.00 -16.10 -24.85
CA GLU A 142 -10.50 -16.80 -23.67
C GLU A 142 -11.06 -15.75 -22.71
N VAL A 143 -12.04 -16.16 -21.90
CA VAL A 143 -12.66 -15.25 -20.94
C VAL A 143 -11.59 -14.83 -19.91
N PRO A 144 -11.26 -13.54 -19.82
CA PRO A 144 -10.27 -13.06 -18.86
C PRO A 144 -10.71 -13.34 -17.41
N GLU A 145 -9.76 -13.44 -16.49
CA GLU A 145 -10.08 -13.65 -15.08
C GLU A 145 -10.87 -12.46 -14.50
N ARG A 146 -10.43 -11.25 -14.81
CA ARG A 146 -11.02 -9.99 -14.36
C ARG A 146 -11.49 -9.22 -15.58
N PHE A 147 -12.75 -8.81 -15.56
CA PHE A 147 -13.35 -7.99 -16.61
C PHE A 147 -14.50 -7.19 -16.02
N ALA A 148 -14.81 -6.06 -16.67
CA ALA A 148 -15.97 -5.25 -16.36
C ALA A 148 -16.80 -5.06 -17.62
N ILE A 149 -18.11 -4.89 -17.44
CA ILE A 149 -19.02 -4.55 -18.53
C ILE A 149 -19.35 -3.08 -18.40
N GLY A 150 -19.20 -2.34 -19.49
CA GLY A 150 -19.47 -0.92 -19.56
C GLY A 150 -20.34 -0.57 -20.75
N THR A 151 -21.00 0.56 -20.65
CA THR A 151 -21.81 1.13 -21.72
C THR A 151 -21.09 2.34 -22.29
N ILE A 152 -21.04 2.46 -23.62
CA ILE A 152 -20.42 3.62 -24.27
C ILE A 152 -21.30 4.84 -23.99
N VAL A 153 -20.70 5.88 -23.40
CA VAL A 153 -21.34 7.18 -23.20
C VAL A 153 -20.95 8.08 -24.35
N GLU A 154 -21.88 8.24 -25.30
CA GLU A 154 -21.74 9.17 -26.41
C GLU A 154 -21.78 10.62 -25.90
N ASP A 155 -20.97 11.48 -26.51
CA ASP A 155 -20.97 12.90 -26.22
C ASP A 155 -22.23 13.61 -26.76
N LYS A 156 -22.35 14.90 -26.48
CA LYS A 156 -23.43 15.75 -27.02
C LYS A 156 -22.99 16.52 -28.27
N SER A 157 -21.84 16.16 -28.85
CA SER A 157 -21.28 16.85 -30.01
C SER A 157 -21.87 16.28 -31.30
N GLU A 158 -21.94 14.95 -31.41
CA GLU A 158 -22.46 14.26 -32.60
C GLU A 158 -23.81 13.57 -32.34
N PHE A 159 -24.85 14.00 -33.07
CA PHE A 159 -26.23 13.53 -32.81
C PHE A 159 -26.74 12.42 -33.75
N TYR A 160 -26.26 12.35 -34.99
CA TYR A 160 -26.92 11.53 -36.03
C TYR A 160 -26.05 10.41 -36.65
N SER A 161 -24.75 10.39 -36.37
CA SER A 161 -23.82 9.42 -36.98
C SER A 161 -23.67 8.16 -36.13
N SER A 162 -23.06 8.30 -34.97
CA SER A 162 -22.70 7.20 -34.07
C SER A 162 -23.73 6.96 -32.96
N ARG A 163 -24.65 7.92 -32.77
CA ARG A 163 -25.54 7.96 -31.62
C ARG A 163 -26.73 7.01 -31.75
N MET A 164 -26.87 6.13 -30.78
CA MET A 164 -28.02 5.22 -30.68
C MET A 164 -29.21 5.90 -30.01
N ASN A 165 -30.40 5.78 -30.60
CA ASN A 165 -31.64 6.30 -30.01
C ASN A 165 -32.00 5.54 -28.73
N LYS A 166 -32.74 6.19 -27.81
CA LYS A 166 -33.16 5.58 -26.53
C LYS A 166 -33.91 4.25 -26.70
N LYS A 167 -34.65 4.09 -27.81
CA LYS A 167 -35.44 2.89 -28.12
C LYS A 167 -34.57 1.71 -28.59
N GLU A 168 -33.46 2.01 -29.24
CA GLU A 168 -32.54 1.02 -29.82
C GLU A 168 -31.47 0.60 -28.81
N ARG A 169 -31.24 1.39 -27.75
CA ARG A 169 -30.33 1.04 -26.66
C ARG A 169 -30.86 -0.16 -25.89
N LYS A 170 -30.09 -1.26 -25.92
CA LYS A 170 -30.38 -2.52 -25.23
C LYS A 170 -29.44 -2.76 -24.07
N SER A 171 -29.81 -3.69 -23.19
CA SER A 171 -29.00 -4.04 -22.01
C SER A 171 -27.79 -4.92 -22.38
N THR A 172 -27.95 -5.79 -23.38
CA THR A 172 -26.95 -6.78 -23.77
C THR A 172 -26.59 -6.68 -25.25
N ILE A 173 -25.39 -7.17 -25.58
CA ILE A 173 -24.94 -7.26 -26.98
C ILE A 173 -25.80 -8.28 -27.73
N LEU A 174 -26.18 -9.37 -27.08
CA LEU A 174 -27.08 -10.37 -27.64
C LEU A 174 -28.44 -9.78 -28.01
N GLU A 175 -29.07 -8.99 -27.14
CA GLU A 175 -30.38 -8.37 -27.44
C GLU A 175 -30.28 -7.43 -28.64
N THR A 176 -29.19 -6.67 -28.73
CA THR A 176 -28.93 -5.80 -29.90
C THR A 176 -28.82 -6.63 -31.18
N LEU A 177 -28.09 -7.74 -31.14
CA LEU A 177 -27.93 -8.64 -32.29
C LEU A 177 -29.26 -9.32 -32.68
N MET A 178 -30.07 -9.72 -31.71
CA MET A 178 -31.39 -10.30 -31.95
C MET A 178 -32.38 -9.27 -32.53
N GLY A 179 -32.19 -7.98 -32.22
CA GLY A 179 -32.96 -6.89 -32.80
C GLY A 179 -32.61 -6.59 -34.25
N ASP A 180 -31.43 -6.99 -34.74
CA ASP A 180 -31.01 -6.80 -36.12
C ASP A 180 -31.60 -7.87 -37.05
N GLU A 181 -32.56 -7.44 -37.87
CA GLU A 181 -33.24 -8.30 -38.83
C GLU A 181 -32.28 -8.84 -39.92
N THR A 182 -31.27 -8.06 -40.30
CA THR A 182 -30.34 -8.45 -41.36
C THR A 182 -29.45 -9.61 -40.91
N SER A 183 -28.90 -9.50 -39.69
CA SER A 183 -28.17 -10.58 -39.04
C SER A 183 -29.03 -11.83 -38.84
N ASN A 184 -30.28 -11.67 -38.38
CA ASN A 184 -31.21 -12.79 -38.21
C ASN A 184 -31.48 -13.56 -39.51
N LYS A 185 -31.73 -12.85 -40.62
CA LYS A 185 -31.91 -13.45 -41.95
C LYS A 185 -30.66 -14.24 -42.38
N TYR A 186 -29.48 -13.66 -42.18
CA TYR A 186 -28.21 -14.32 -42.48
C TYR A 186 -28.02 -15.60 -41.64
N PHE A 187 -28.18 -15.51 -40.32
CA PHE A 187 -28.01 -16.65 -39.42
C PHE A 187 -29.00 -17.77 -39.73
N LYS A 188 -30.27 -17.45 -39.97
CA LYS A 188 -31.28 -18.45 -40.34
C LYS A 188 -30.90 -19.17 -41.64
N ARG A 189 -30.56 -18.42 -42.69
CA ARG A 189 -30.14 -18.99 -43.98
C ARG A 189 -28.91 -19.87 -43.81
N LYS A 190 -27.86 -19.38 -43.14
CA LYS A 190 -26.60 -20.11 -43.02
C LYS A 190 -26.72 -21.32 -42.11
N TYR A 191 -27.52 -21.22 -41.04
CA TYR A 191 -27.84 -22.34 -40.18
C TYR A 191 -28.56 -23.47 -40.93
N SER A 192 -29.58 -23.14 -41.74
CA SER A 192 -30.27 -24.14 -42.57
C SER A 192 -29.33 -24.84 -43.54
N GLU A 193 -28.44 -24.10 -44.21
CA GLU A 193 -27.42 -24.66 -45.11
C GLU A 193 -26.46 -25.60 -44.36
N ILE A 194 -26.01 -25.21 -43.16
CA ILE A 194 -25.14 -26.03 -42.31
C ILE A 194 -25.89 -27.28 -41.84
N GLN A 195 -27.16 -27.17 -41.47
CA GLN A 195 -27.97 -28.31 -41.02
C GLN A 195 -28.21 -29.32 -42.14
N GLU A 196 -28.51 -28.85 -43.35
CA GLU A 196 -28.67 -29.70 -44.53
C GLU A 196 -27.36 -30.44 -44.85
N LYS A 197 -26.24 -29.70 -44.91
CA LYS A 197 -24.91 -30.28 -45.12
C LYS A 197 -24.55 -31.28 -44.03
N SER A 198 -24.85 -30.97 -42.78
CA SER A 198 -24.53 -31.82 -41.63
C SER A 198 -25.41 -33.08 -41.58
N THR A 199 -26.67 -32.99 -42.00
CA THR A 199 -27.62 -34.11 -42.04
C THR A 199 -27.44 -34.99 -43.27
N SER A 200 -26.82 -34.48 -44.33
CA SER A 200 -26.53 -35.23 -45.55
C SER A 200 -25.82 -36.56 -45.25
N GLY A 201 -26.29 -37.64 -45.87
CA GLY A 201 -25.72 -38.98 -45.73
C GLY A 201 -25.92 -39.68 -44.38
N ARG A 202 -26.57 -39.04 -43.38
CA ARG A 202 -26.83 -39.64 -42.07
C ARG A 202 -27.99 -40.66 -42.11
N LYS A 203 -28.54 -40.98 -40.94
CA LYS A 203 -29.60 -41.97 -40.72
C LYS A 203 -30.84 -41.76 -41.61
N ALA A 204 -31.25 -40.50 -41.84
CA ALA A 204 -32.42 -40.21 -42.68
C ALA A 204 -32.22 -40.68 -44.13
N HIS A 205 -31.04 -40.41 -44.70
CA HIS A 205 -30.66 -40.89 -46.03
C HIS A 205 -30.62 -42.43 -46.10
N TYR A 206 -30.01 -43.07 -45.10
CA TYR A 206 -29.96 -44.53 -45.01
C TYR A 206 -31.36 -45.17 -44.92
N LYS A 207 -32.25 -44.63 -44.09
CA LYS A 207 -33.64 -45.09 -43.96
C LYS A 207 -34.38 -44.98 -45.30
N LYS A 208 -34.24 -43.84 -45.99
CA LYS A 208 -34.84 -43.62 -47.32
C LYS A 208 -34.36 -44.64 -48.34
N ILE A 209 -33.07 -44.97 -48.38
CA ILE A 209 -32.54 -46.02 -49.25
C ILE A 209 -33.11 -47.39 -48.90
N LYS A 210 -33.21 -47.74 -47.61
CA LYS A 210 -33.79 -49.01 -47.17
C LYS A 210 -35.27 -49.13 -47.58
N GLU A 211 -36.04 -48.07 -47.42
CA GLU A 211 -37.45 -48.02 -47.85
C GLU A 211 -37.58 -48.18 -49.37
N MET A 212 -36.72 -47.50 -50.16
CA MET A 212 -36.69 -47.68 -51.62
C MET A 212 -36.33 -49.11 -52.04
N ARG A 213 -35.43 -49.78 -51.32
CA ARG A 213 -35.10 -51.20 -51.56
C ARG A 213 -36.27 -52.12 -51.19
N LYS A 214 -36.96 -51.86 -50.09
CA LYS A 214 -38.14 -52.63 -49.66
C LYS A 214 -39.29 -52.49 -50.66
N LYS A 215 -39.52 -51.30 -51.21
CA LYS A 215 -40.59 -51.02 -52.17
C LYS A 215 -40.43 -51.71 -53.53
N ARG A 216 -39.21 -52.17 -53.87
CA ARG A 216 -38.91 -52.87 -55.14
C ARG A 216 -39.07 -54.39 -55.06
N LYS A 217 -39.22 -54.96 -53.85
CA LYS A 217 -39.62 -56.35 -53.64
C LYS A 217 -41.12 -56.42 -53.49
#